data_AF-A0A392SAX3-F1
#
_entry.id   AF-A0A392SAX3-F1
#
_cell.length_a   1.000
_cell.length_b   1.000
_cell.length_c   1.000
_cell.angle_alpha   90.00
_cell.angle_beta   90.00
_cell.angle_gamma   90.00
#
_symmetry.space_group_name_H-M   'P 1'
#
loop_
_entity.id
_entity.type
_entity.pdbx_description
1 polymer ?
#
loop_
_entity_poly.entity_id
_entity_poly.type
_entity_poly.pdbx_seq_one_letter_code
_entity_poly.pdbx_strand_id
1 'polypeptide(L)'
;DVVTGLSNILQEFGLKLDLKPASRRLLSEEIDNEEGFPAWVSATDRKLLAQMQGKGWRSKVKPNVVVAKDGTGQFKTIMDAINSYPKGNKGRYIIYVKAGVYDEYITV
;
A
#
# COMPACT_ATOMS: atom_id res chain seq x y z
N ASP A 1 -20.37 0.69 -27.60
CA ASP A 1 -19.67 -0.01 -26.51
C ASP A 1 -19.43 -1.45 -26.95
N VAL A 2 -18.18 -1.87 -27.08
CA VAL A 2 -17.80 -3.16 -27.71
C VAL A 2 -18.13 -4.37 -26.83
N VAL A 3 -18.22 -4.18 -25.51
CA VAL A 3 -18.45 -5.27 -24.54
C VAL A 3 -19.93 -5.66 -24.49
N THR A 4 -20.83 -4.69 -24.63
CA THR A 4 -22.27 -4.94 -24.79
C THR A 4 -22.53 -5.70 -26.10
N GLY A 5 -21.78 -5.39 -27.15
CA GLY A 5 -21.82 -6.13 -28.42
C GLY A 5 -21.44 -7.60 -28.25
N LEU A 6 -20.34 -7.88 -27.52
CA LEU A 6 -19.88 -9.26 -27.29
C LEU A 6 -20.83 -10.08 -26.41
N SER A 7 -21.43 -9.47 -25.38
CA SER A 7 -22.41 -10.14 -24.52
C SER A 7 -23.65 -10.58 -25.29
N ASN A 8 -24.10 -9.78 -26.25
CA ASN A 8 -25.27 -10.10 -27.08
C ASN A 8 -24.96 -11.26 -28.03
N ILE A 9 -23.76 -11.27 -28.64
CA ILE A 9 -23.32 -12.35 -29.52
C ILE A 9 -23.26 -13.69 -28.75
N LEU A 10 -22.73 -13.70 -27.52
CA LEU A 10 -22.62 -14.94 -26.74
C LEU A 10 -23.97 -15.50 -26.29
N GLN A 11 -24.95 -14.62 -25.99
CA GLN A 11 -26.33 -15.03 -25.71
C GLN A 11 -27.01 -15.63 -26.94
N GLU A 12 -26.71 -15.11 -28.13
CA GLU A 12 -27.23 -15.62 -29.41
C GLU A 12 -26.70 -17.05 -29.70
N PHE A 13 -25.47 -17.36 -29.28
CA PHE A 13 -24.91 -18.72 -29.32
C PHE A 13 -25.36 -19.63 -28.17
N GLY A 14 -26.32 -19.21 -27.34
CA GLY A 14 -26.89 -20.02 -26.25
C GLY A 14 -25.95 -20.24 -25.06
N LEU A 15 -24.81 -19.53 -25.02
CA LEU A 15 -23.85 -19.60 -23.92
C LEU A 15 -24.29 -18.65 -22.80
N LYS A 16 -25.10 -19.16 -21.87
CA LYS A 16 -25.49 -18.43 -20.66
C LYS A 16 -24.35 -18.46 -19.64
N LEU A 17 -23.49 -17.44 -19.66
CA LEU A 17 -22.55 -17.20 -18.58
C LEU A 17 -23.28 -16.51 -17.42
N ASP A 18 -23.63 -17.27 -16.38
CA ASP A 18 -24.15 -16.73 -15.11
C ASP A 18 -22.99 -16.08 -14.34
N LEU A 19 -22.56 -14.92 -14.82
CA LEU A 19 -21.61 -14.08 -14.11
C LEU A 19 -22.38 -13.39 -12.98
N LYS A 20 -22.44 -14.03 -11.81
CA LYS A 20 -22.56 -13.27 -10.56
C LYS A 20 -21.57 -12.12 -10.65
N PRO A 21 -21.92 -10.87 -10.28
CA PRO A 21 -21.01 -9.74 -10.34
C PRO A 21 -19.94 -9.86 -9.24
N ALA A 22 -19.13 -10.92 -9.28
CA ALA A 22 -17.77 -10.88 -8.82
C ALA A 22 -17.09 -9.89 -9.75
N SER A 23 -17.02 -8.65 -9.28
CA SER A 23 -15.97 -7.68 -9.57
C SER A 23 -15.32 -7.85 -10.94
N ARG A 24 -15.70 -6.98 -11.89
CA ARG A 24 -15.00 -6.70 -13.15
C ARG A 24 -13.50 -7.07 -13.05
N ARG A 25 -13.15 -8.28 -13.46
CA ARG A 25 -11.77 -8.77 -13.46
C ARG A 25 -11.38 -9.02 -14.90
N LEU A 26 -11.05 -7.93 -15.57
CA LEU A 26 -10.29 -7.94 -16.82
C LEU A 26 -8.83 -7.69 -16.45
N LEU A 27 -7.99 -8.69 -16.72
CA LEU A 27 -6.53 -8.67 -16.84
C LEU A 27 -5.84 -7.34 -16.43
N SER A 28 -5.42 -7.23 -15.17
CA SER A 28 -4.32 -6.35 -14.77
C SER A 28 -3.21 -7.23 -14.23
N GLU A 29 -2.33 -7.62 -15.14
CA GLU A 29 -0.92 -7.95 -14.93
C GLU A 29 -0.40 -7.81 -13.48
N GLU A 30 -0.49 -8.90 -12.70
CA GLU A 30 0.31 -9.26 -11.51
C GLU A 30 0.68 -8.22 -10.42
N ILE A 31 0.05 -7.05 -10.40
CA ILE A 31 0.22 -6.05 -9.35
C ILE A 31 -1.19 -5.61 -8.95
N ASP A 32 -1.41 -5.56 -7.64
CA ASP A 32 -2.65 -5.10 -7.00
C ASP A 32 -3.69 -6.17 -6.70
N ASN A 33 -3.64 -6.60 -5.43
CA ASN A 33 -4.84 -7.05 -4.72
C ASN A 33 -5.94 -5.96 -4.86
N GLU A 34 -7.22 -6.30 -4.59
CA GLU A 34 -8.42 -5.42 -4.68
C GLU A 34 -8.31 -4.03 -3.99
N GLU A 35 -7.24 -3.80 -3.24
CA GLU A 35 -6.93 -2.61 -2.44
C GLU A 35 -5.81 -1.73 -3.03
N GLY A 36 -5.24 -2.05 -4.21
CA GLY A 36 -4.17 -1.24 -4.83
C GLY A 36 -2.79 -1.40 -4.16
N PHE A 37 -2.51 -2.58 -3.60
CA PHE A 37 -1.24 -2.89 -2.95
C PHE A 37 -0.53 -4.07 -3.65
N PRO A 38 0.81 -4.01 -3.81
CA PRO A 38 1.60 -5.10 -4.36
C PRO A 38 1.48 -6.41 -3.57
N ALA A 39 1.70 -7.54 -4.24
CA ALA A 39 1.60 -8.87 -3.64
C ALA A 39 2.57 -9.12 -2.47
N TRP A 40 3.73 -8.45 -2.46
CA TRP A 40 4.73 -8.54 -1.39
C TRP A 40 4.31 -7.82 -0.09
N VAL A 41 3.27 -6.98 -0.14
CA VAL A 41 2.73 -6.31 1.04
C VAL A 41 1.70 -7.21 1.72
N SER A 42 1.99 -7.68 2.94
CA SER A 42 1.09 -8.57 3.67
C SER A 42 -0.25 -7.90 4.01
N ALA A 43 -1.32 -8.68 4.19
CA ALA A 43 -2.62 -8.14 4.60
C ALA A 43 -2.57 -7.34 5.90
N THR A 44 -1.67 -7.71 6.83
CA THR A 44 -1.50 -6.99 8.09
C THR A 44 -0.83 -5.63 7.89
N ASP A 45 0.11 -5.52 6.95
CA ASP A 45 0.76 -4.26 6.59
C ASP A 45 -0.20 -3.36 5.83
N ARG A 46 -1.02 -3.90 4.92
CA ARG A 46 -2.07 -3.13 4.22
C ARG A 46 -3.05 -2.50 5.21
N LYS A 47 -3.51 -3.27 6.20
CA LYS A 47 -4.39 -2.76 7.27
C LYS A 47 -3.72 -1.65 8.08
N LEU A 48 -2.43 -1.79 8.38
CA LEU A 48 -1.66 -0.74 9.07
C LEU A 48 -1.59 0.54 8.24
N LEU A 49 -1.24 0.43 6.95
CA LEU A 49 -1.13 1.56 6.03
C LEU A 49 -2.48 2.28 5.84
N ALA A 50 -3.57 1.53 5.70
CA ALA A 50 -4.91 2.09 5.64
C ALA A 50 -5.29 2.87 6.91
N GLN A 51 -4.91 2.37 8.09
CA GLN A 51 -5.11 3.08 9.36
C GLN A 51 -4.27 4.37 9.46
N MET A 52 -3.10 4.41 8.82
CA MET A 52 -2.20 5.58 8.78
C MET A 52 -2.71 6.72 7.89
N GLN A 53 -3.59 6.43 6.92
CA GLN A 53 -4.16 7.43 6.02
C GLN A 53 -5.34 8.22 6.64
N GLY A 54 -5.91 7.74 7.74
CA GLY A 54 -7.07 8.37 8.40
C GLY A 54 -6.71 9.61 9.23
N LYS A 55 -7.68 10.53 9.39
CA LYS A 55 -7.58 11.59 10.41
C LYS A 55 -7.39 10.95 11.80
N GLY A 56 -6.40 11.44 12.55
CA GLY A 56 -6.08 10.91 13.89
C GLY A 56 -5.29 9.62 13.91
N TRP A 57 -4.62 9.23 12.82
CA TRP A 57 -3.80 8.01 12.78
C TRP A 57 -2.74 7.91 13.88
N ARG A 58 -2.21 9.05 14.33
CA ARG A 58 -1.23 9.16 15.42
C ARG A 58 -1.72 8.55 16.74
N SER A 59 -3.04 8.48 16.94
CA SER A 59 -3.65 7.85 18.12
C SER A 59 -3.80 6.33 17.97
N LYS A 60 -3.78 5.81 16.74
CA LYS A 60 -3.95 4.38 16.42
C LYS A 60 -2.61 3.67 16.20
N VAL A 61 -1.64 4.37 15.63
CA VAL A 61 -0.32 3.84 15.31
C VAL A 61 0.73 4.79 15.88
N LYS A 62 1.48 4.32 16.87
CA LYS A 62 2.60 5.06 17.46
C LYS A 62 3.88 4.71 16.69
N PRO A 63 4.48 5.66 15.95
CA PRO A 63 5.77 5.41 15.31
C PRO A 63 6.88 5.30 16.37
N ASN A 64 7.89 4.49 16.07
CA ASN A 64 9.11 4.42 16.88
C ASN A 64 9.95 5.69 16.68
N VAL A 65 10.12 6.08 15.42
CA VAL A 65 10.91 7.26 15.03
C VAL A 65 10.19 8.08 13.97
N VAL A 66 10.46 9.38 13.96
CA VAL A 66 9.87 10.33 13.00
C VAL A 66 10.98 11.03 12.23
N VAL A 67 10.90 10.99 10.91
CA VAL A 67 11.80 11.70 10.00
C VAL A 67 11.12 12.97 9.52
N ALA A 68 11.80 14.11 9.68
CA ALA A 68 11.30 15.39 9.23
C ALA A 68 12.46 16.30 8.79
N LYS A 69 12.47 16.69 7.52
CA LYS A 69 13.52 17.54 6.94
C LYS A 69 13.55 18.94 7.56
N ASP A 70 12.41 19.41 8.05
CA ASP A 70 12.25 20.67 8.78
C ASP A 70 12.84 20.65 10.21
N GLY A 71 13.34 19.50 10.68
CA GLY A 71 13.90 19.34 12.02
C GLY A 71 12.88 19.16 13.14
N THR A 72 11.58 19.07 12.82
CA THR A 72 10.51 18.82 13.80
C THR A 72 10.33 17.33 14.14
N GLY A 73 11.23 16.48 13.66
CA GLY A 73 11.28 15.03 13.87
C GLY A 73 12.51 14.63 14.70
N GLN A 74 12.70 13.33 14.89
CA GLN A 74 13.89 12.77 15.55
C GLN A 74 15.10 12.77 14.61
N PHE A 75 14.87 12.55 13.32
CA PHE A 75 15.91 12.53 12.28
C PHE A 75 15.54 13.44 11.12
N LYS A 76 16.57 13.97 10.45
CA LYS A 76 16.40 14.76 9.21
C LYS A 76 16.47 13.88 7.96
N THR A 77 17.21 12.77 8.04
CA THR A 77 17.44 11.85 6.92
C THR A 77 16.74 10.52 7.16
N ILE A 78 16.45 9.82 6.07
CA ILE A 78 15.87 8.47 6.10
C ILE A 78 16.96 7.47 6.54
N MET A 79 18.20 7.66 6.07
CA MET A 79 19.32 6.79 6.40
C MET A 79 19.61 6.77 7.91
N ASP A 80 19.60 7.93 8.59
CA ASP A 80 19.79 7.98 10.05
C ASP A 80 18.69 7.24 10.80
N ALA A 81 17.44 7.33 10.32
CA ALA A 81 16.33 6.61 10.90
C ALA A 81 16.45 5.10 10.72
N ILE A 82 16.96 4.63 9.58
CA ILE A 82 17.26 3.21 9.35
C ILE A 82 18.38 2.75 10.29
N ASN A 83 19.46 3.53 10.40
CA ASN A 83 20.59 3.23 11.28
C ASN A 83 20.20 3.22 12.77
N SER A 84 19.14 3.95 13.15
CA SER A 84 18.62 3.96 14.52
C SER A 84 17.88 2.68 14.93
N TYR A 85 17.69 1.74 14.00
CA TYR A 85 17.05 0.46 14.26
C TYR A 85 17.85 -0.35 15.31
N PRO A 86 17.24 -0.72 16.45
CA PRO A 86 17.94 -1.41 17.52
C PRO A 86 18.25 -2.87 17.16
N LYS A 87 19.50 -3.28 17.36
CA LYS A 87 19.95 -4.66 17.16
C LYS A 87 19.13 -5.61 18.03
N GLY A 88 18.59 -6.68 17.43
CA GLY A 88 17.82 -7.71 18.14
C GLY A 88 16.35 -7.39 18.38
N ASN A 89 15.81 -6.31 17.79
CA ASN A 89 14.37 -6.08 17.82
C ASN A 89 13.62 -7.22 17.10
N LYS A 90 12.62 -7.78 17.79
CA LYS A 90 11.79 -8.89 17.31
C LYS A 90 10.41 -8.43 16.83
N GLY A 91 10.09 -7.15 17.03
CA GLY A 91 8.81 -6.56 16.65
C GLY A 91 8.94 -5.63 15.44
N ARG A 92 7.78 -5.19 14.93
CA ARG A 92 7.71 -4.19 13.86
C ARG A 92 8.31 -2.86 14.35
N TYR A 93 9.19 -2.28 13.54
CA TYR A 93 9.74 -0.95 13.77
C TYR A 93 9.17 0.03 12.76
N ILE A 94 8.41 1.01 13.25
CA ILE A 94 7.63 1.94 12.42
C ILE A 94 8.37 3.26 12.34
N ILE A 95 8.87 3.58 11.14
CA ILE A 95 9.48 4.87 10.80
C ILE A 95 8.42 5.71 10.10
N TYR A 96 8.07 6.86 10.67
CA TYR A 96 7.15 7.79 10.03
C TYR A 96 7.91 8.94 9.35
N VAL A 97 7.82 9.01 8.03
CA VAL A 97 8.44 10.08 7.24
C VAL A 97 7.39 11.16 6.98
N LYS A 98 7.66 12.39 7.40
CA LYS A 98 6.80 13.54 7.08
C LYS A 98 6.90 13.87 5.59
N ALA A 99 5.87 14.53 5.08
CA ALA A 99 5.87 15.01 3.71
C ALA A 99 7.06 15.95 3.47
N GLY A 100 7.80 15.70 2.40
CA GLY A 100 9.00 16.44 2.03
C GLY A 100 9.73 15.72 0.91
N VAL A 101 10.63 16.44 0.23
CA VAL A 101 11.53 15.87 -0.78
C VAL A 101 12.81 15.43 -0.10
N TYR A 102 13.16 14.14 -0.23
CA TYR A 102 14.34 13.52 0.36
C TYR A 102 15.23 12.99 -0.76
N ASP A 103 16.22 13.78 -1.15
CA ASP A 103 17.20 13.42 -2.18
C ASP A 103 18.36 12.66 -1.53
N GLU A 104 18.15 11.37 -1.26
CA GLU A 104 19.08 10.51 -0.52
C GLU A 104 19.32 9.20 -1.25
N TYR A 105 20.58 8.74 -1.27
CA TYR A 105 20.93 7.41 -1.74
C TYR A 105 21.01 6.47 -0.53
N ILE A 106 20.14 5.48 -0.50
CA ILE A 106 20.05 4.54 0.62
C ILE A 106 20.95 3.33 0.35
N THR A 107 21.89 3.08 1.26
CA THR A 107 22.73 1.88 1.29
C THR A 107 22.37 1.07 2.51
N VAL A 108 22.04 -0.21 2.35
CA VAL A 108 21.63 -1.12 3.45
C VAL A 108 22.71 -2.14 3.74
#